data_AF-A0A4Q5SRZ9-F1
#
_entry.id   AF-A0A4Q5SRZ9-F1
#
_cell.length_a   1.000
_cell.length_b   1.000
_cell.length_c   1.000
_cell.angle_alpha   90.00
_cell.angle_beta   90.00
_cell.angle_gamma   90.00
#
_symmetry.space_group_name_H-M   'P 1'
#
loop_
_entity.id
_entity.type
_entity.pdbx_description
1 polymer ?
#
loop_
_entity_poly.entity_id
_entity_poly.type
_entity_poly.pdbx_seq_one_letter_code
_entity_poly.pdbx_strand_id
1 'polypeptide(L)'
;MLSLFALLLAPPSIDPLPLAQTAAPPERITTLVVYGADPCPKGSDPNEITVCARQPEGERYRVPKRFRDRKPLAAQESWANTATQ
;
A
#
# COMPACT_ATOMS: atom_id res chain seq x y z
N MET A 1 -42.56 -8.50 -62.91
CA MET A 1 -41.15 -8.88 -62.70
C MET A 1 -40.61 -8.01 -61.58
N LEU A 2 -40.96 -8.29 -60.32
CA LEU A 2 -40.15 -9.06 -59.35
C LEU A 2 -38.67 -8.65 -59.34
N SER A 3 -38.32 -7.64 -58.53
CA SER A 3 -36.94 -7.43 -58.09
C SER A 3 -36.93 -7.33 -56.57
N LEU A 4 -36.53 -8.45 -55.98
CA LEU A 4 -36.36 -8.75 -54.58
C LEU A 4 -35.10 -7.99 -54.10
N PHE A 5 -35.27 -7.00 -53.22
CA PHE A 5 -34.13 -6.30 -52.60
C PHE A 5 -33.54 -7.21 -51.50
N ALA A 6 -32.32 -7.68 -51.74
CA ALA A 6 -31.58 -8.57 -50.85
C ALA A 6 -31.22 -7.87 -49.53
N LEU A 7 -31.63 -8.48 -48.42
CA LEU A 7 -31.26 -8.08 -47.05
C LEU A 7 -29.80 -8.50 -46.80
N LEU A 8 -28.87 -7.54 -46.74
CA LEU A 8 -27.48 -7.80 -46.31
C LEU A 8 -27.44 -7.99 -44.79
N LEU A 9 -27.09 -9.19 -44.35
CA LEU A 9 -26.78 -9.54 -42.96
C LEU A 9 -25.29 -9.26 -42.70
N ALA A 10 -24.97 -8.20 -41.95
CA ALA A 10 -23.60 -7.89 -41.55
C ALA A 10 -23.21 -8.72 -40.30
N PRO A 11 -22.08 -9.45 -40.31
CA PRO A 11 -21.62 -10.17 -39.13
C PRO A 11 -21.07 -9.21 -38.05
N PRO A 12 -21.31 -9.45 -36.76
CA PRO A 12 -20.71 -8.67 -35.70
C PRO A 12 -19.20 -8.95 -35.60
N SER A 13 -18.39 -7.90 -35.69
CA SER A 13 -16.96 -7.95 -35.39
C SER A 13 -16.76 -8.25 -33.90
N ILE A 14 -16.13 -9.38 -33.59
CA ILE A 14 -15.66 -9.69 -32.23
C ILE A 14 -14.27 -9.07 -32.11
N ASP A 15 -14.18 -7.90 -31.49
CA ASP A 15 -12.90 -7.30 -31.14
C ASP A 15 -12.27 -8.07 -29.97
N PRO A 16 -11.02 -8.54 -30.10
CA PRO A 16 -10.33 -9.19 -28.99
C PRO A 16 -10.08 -8.18 -27.87
N LEU A 17 -10.70 -8.43 -26.71
CA LEU A 17 -10.41 -7.70 -25.48
C LEU A 17 -8.92 -7.87 -25.11
N PRO A 18 -8.23 -6.81 -24.69
CA PRO A 18 -6.84 -6.91 -24.25
C PRO A 18 -6.76 -7.83 -23.02
N LEU A 19 -6.07 -8.95 -23.18
CA LEU A 19 -5.69 -9.84 -22.07
C LEU A 19 -4.75 -9.07 -21.14
N ALA A 20 -5.04 -9.10 -19.84
CA ALA A 20 -4.21 -8.49 -18.80
C ALA A 20 -2.77 -9.02 -18.93
N GLN A 21 -1.81 -8.11 -19.08
CA GLN A 21 -0.40 -8.47 -19.16
C GLN A 21 0.08 -8.88 -17.77
N THR A 22 0.45 -10.15 -17.61
CA THR A 22 1.20 -10.60 -16.43
C THR A 22 2.61 -10.05 -16.55
N ALA A 23 2.85 -8.85 -16.03
CA ALA A 23 4.19 -8.27 -15.94
C ALA A 23 5.08 -9.17 -15.06
N ALA A 24 6.36 -9.28 -15.42
CA ALA A 24 7.34 -9.96 -14.59
C ALA A 24 7.39 -9.32 -13.19
N PRO A 25 7.61 -10.10 -12.11
CA PRO A 25 7.69 -9.56 -10.76
C PRO A 25 8.77 -8.46 -10.67
N PRO A 26 8.52 -7.38 -9.93
CA PRO A 26 9.50 -6.31 -9.77
C PRO A 26 10.78 -6.85 -9.12
N GLU A 27 11.92 -6.30 -9.52
CA GLU A 27 13.23 -6.71 -9.00
C GLU A 27 13.37 -6.37 -7.51
N ARG A 28 12.80 -5.22 -7.09
CA ARG A 28 12.83 -4.74 -5.70
C ARG A 28 11.53 -4.08 -5.29
N ILE A 29 11.15 -4.32 -4.02
CA ILE A 29 9.99 -3.72 -3.37
C ILE A 29 10.45 -3.10 -2.05
N THR A 30 10.22 -1.79 -1.91
CA THR A 30 10.53 -1.04 -0.70
C THR A 30 9.23 -0.61 -0.02
N THR A 31 9.02 -1.01 1.23
CA THR A 31 7.82 -0.64 2.01
C THR A 31 8.20 0.35 3.11
N LEU A 32 7.53 1.50 3.15
CA LEU A 32 7.84 2.57 4.09
C LEU A 32 6.57 3.25 4.62
N VAL A 33 6.70 3.92 5.75
CA VAL A 33 5.58 4.59 6.43
C VAL A 33 5.76 6.11 6.32
N VAL A 34 4.76 6.79 5.79
CA VAL A 34 4.73 8.26 5.65
C VAL A 34 3.72 8.86 6.63
N TYR A 35 3.98 10.08 7.12
CA TYR A 35 3.14 10.75 8.11
C TYR A 35 2.41 11.95 7.51
N GLY A 36 1.19 12.21 7.99
CA GLY A 36 0.44 13.42 7.65
C GLY A 36 0.28 13.59 6.14
N ALA A 37 0.81 14.70 5.62
CA ALA A 37 0.80 15.07 4.21
C ALA A 37 2.15 14.80 3.50
N ASP A 38 3.08 14.09 4.13
CA ASP A 38 4.38 13.80 3.54
C ASP A 38 4.23 13.07 2.20
N PRO A 39 5.06 13.41 1.19
CA PRO A 39 5.05 12.71 -0.08
C PRO A 39 5.59 11.29 0.09
N CYS A 40 4.97 10.35 -0.63
CA CYS A 40 5.53 9.02 -0.81
C CYS A 40 6.72 9.12 -1.78
N PRO A 41 7.96 8.76 -1.37
CA PRO A 41 9.10 8.82 -2.27
C PRO A 41 8.90 7.85 -3.44
N LYS A 42 9.46 8.21 -4.59
CA LYS A 42 9.53 7.30 -5.75
C LYS A 42 10.71 6.35 -5.57
N GLY A 43 10.61 5.16 -6.17
CA GLY A 43 11.73 4.22 -6.27
C GLY A 43 12.92 4.87 -6.98
N SER A 44 14.12 4.43 -6.62
CA SER A 44 15.35 4.97 -7.21
C SER A 44 15.52 4.50 -8.66
N ASP A 45 14.97 3.31 -8.97
CA ASP A 45 15.03 2.66 -10.27
C ASP A 45 13.63 2.46 -10.87
N PRO A 46 13.50 2.40 -12.21
CA PRO A 46 12.20 2.19 -12.88
C PRO A 46 11.60 0.80 -12.62
N ASN A 47 12.40 -0.16 -12.17
CA ASN A 47 11.96 -1.52 -11.80
C ASN A 47 11.79 -1.70 -10.28
N GLU A 48 11.93 -0.63 -9.49
CA GLU A 48 11.70 -0.62 -8.06
C GLU A 48 10.27 -0.13 -7.75
N ILE A 49 9.54 -0.89 -6.94
CA ILE A 49 8.22 -0.47 -6.44
C ILE A 49 8.35 0.05 -5.01
N THR A 50 7.98 1.30 -4.79
CA THR A 50 7.85 1.86 -3.44
C THR A 50 6.39 1.84 -2.99
N VAL A 51 6.13 1.18 -1.85
CA VAL A 51 4.80 1.07 -1.24
C VAL A 51 4.78 1.86 0.07
N CYS A 52 3.93 2.87 0.14
CA CYS A 52 3.78 3.70 1.33
C CYS A 52 2.52 3.36 2.13
N ALA A 53 2.66 3.06 3.42
CA ALA A 53 1.56 3.11 4.37
C ALA A 53 1.48 4.51 4.98
N ARG A 54 0.30 5.14 5.01
CA ARG A 54 0.12 6.50 5.56
C ARG A 54 -0.40 6.46 6.99
N GLN A 55 0.26 7.18 7.88
CA GLN A 55 -0.15 7.41 9.27
C GLN A 55 -0.48 8.90 9.49
N PRO A 56 -1.34 9.24 10.47
CA PRO A 56 -1.61 10.64 10.79
C PRO A 56 -0.39 11.33 11.42
N GLU A 57 -0.30 12.65 11.26
CA GLU A 57 0.87 13.44 11.68
C GLU A 57 1.22 13.29 13.16
N GLY A 58 0.21 13.22 14.04
CA GLY A 58 0.41 13.06 15.48
C GLY A 58 1.04 11.72 15.90
N GLU A 59 1.21 10.76 14.99
CA GLU A 59 1.84 9.47 15.27
C GLU A 59 3.36 9.48 15.03
N ARG A 60 3.92 10.54 14.41
CA ARG A 60 5.34 10.61 14.01
C ARG A 60 6.32 10.42 15.18
N TYR A 61 6.01 10.97 16.34
CA TYR A 61 6.87 10.90 17.54
C TYR A 61 6.26 10.12 18.68
N ARG A 62 5.10 9.49 18.48
CA ARG A 62 4.39 8.76 19.52
C ARG A 62 4.88 7.31 19.56
N VAL A 63 4.91 6.72 20.76
CA VAL A 63 5.16 5.28 20.93
C VAL A 63 4.22 4.48 19.99
N PRO A 64 4.72 3.50 19.22
CA PRO A 64 3.87 2.73 18.31
C PRO A 64 2.67 2.11 19.05
N LYS A 65 1.49 2.10 18.42
CA LYS A 65 0.23 1.69 19.06
C LYS A 65 0.33 0.36 19.83
N ARG A 66 0.96 -0.65 19.22
CA ARG A 66 1.17 -1.99 19.80
C ARG A 66 1.98 -2.00 21.11
N PHE A 67 2.70 -0.93 21.42
CA PHE A 67 3.52 -0.79 22.63
C PHE A 67 2.95 0.24 23.63
N ARG A 68 1.80 0.85 23.33
CA ARG A 68 1.15 1.80 24.25
C ARG A 68 0.52 1.08 25.44
N ASP A 69 0.01 -0.12 25.19
CA ASP A 69 -0.62 -0.92 26.21
C ASP A 69 0.45 -1.43 27.19
N ARG A 70 0.48 -0.84 28.38
CA ARG A 70 1.32 -1.33 29.47
C ARG A 70 0.58 -2.42 30.21
N LYS A 71 1.21 -3.58 30.33
CA LYS A 71 0.88 -4.52 31.41
C LYS A 71 1.19 -3.82 32.75
N PRO A 72 0.42 -4.04 33.82
CA PRO A 72 0.76 -3.51 35.14
C PRO A 72 2.20 -3.89 35.47
N LEU A 73 3.05 -2.89 35.68
CA LEU A 73 4.41 -3.12 36.16
C LEU A 73 4.28 -3.59 37.62
N ALA A 74 5.10 -4.57 38.02
CA ALA A 74 5.30 -4.84 39.44
C ALA A 74 5.73 -3.54 40.13
N ALA A 75 5.33 -3.33 41.39
CA ALA A 75 5.68 -2.12 42.13
C ALA A 75 7.21 -1.89 42.05
N GLN A 76 7.62 -0.80 41.43
CA GLN A 76 9.02 -0.41 41.28
C GLN A 76 9.34 0.56 42.42
N GLU A 77 10.36 0.25 43.22
CA GLU A 77 10.93 1.19 44.18
C GLU A 77 11.61 2.34 43.44
N SER A 78 11.55 3.55 44.00
CA SER A 78 12.29 4.68 43.44
C SER A 78 13.80 4.44 43.55
N TRP A 79 14.58 4.90 42.56
CA TRP A 79 16.04 4.72 42.56
C TRP A 79 16.70 5.32 43.82
N ALA A 80 16.09 6.37 44.38
CA ALA A 80 16.53 7.00 45.62
C ALA A 80 16.47 6.05 46.83
N ASN A 81 15.45 5.20 46.91
CA ASN A 81 15.29 4.24 48.00
C ASN A 81 16.32 3.10 47.92
N THR A 82 16.73 2.70 46.71
CA THR A 82 17.74 1.65 46.50
C THR A 82 19.16 2.12 46.76
N ALA A 83 19.50 3.38 46.45
CA ALA A 83 20.87 3.89 46.60
C ALA A 83 21.32 4.05 48.06
N THR A 84 20.37 4.08 49.00
CA THR A 84 20.62 4.22 50.45
C THR A 84 20.60 2.89 51.21
N GLN A 85 20.39 1.78 50.52
CA GLN A 85 20.32 0.43 51.10
C GLN A 85 21.65 -0.32 50.91
#